data_AF-X0Z9L2-F1
#
_entry.id   AF-X0Z9L2-F1
#
_cell.length_a   1.000
_cell.length_b   1.000
_cell.length_c   1.000
_cell.angle_alpha   90.00
_cell.angle_beta   90.00
_cell.angle_gamma   90.00
#
_symmetry.space_group_name_H-M   'P 1'
#
loop_
_entity.id
_entity.type
_entity.pdbx_description
1 polymer ?
#
loop_
_entity_poly.entity_id
_entity_poly.type
_entity_poly.pdbx_seq_one_letter_code
_entity_poly.pdbx_strand_id
1 'polypeptide(L)'
;MTEFIQRFRNDSQLGPVINKWRGMKPLNVSSLYEYLIVAIVLQNATVRRSVNMMQALFENYGTLLSYDGKELYCFWEPEVIDEATEKDLRDLKIGYRAKSIKRVTNTFV
;
A
#
# COMPACT_ATOMS: atom_id res chain seq x y z
N MET A 1 10.37 15.43 13.09
CA MET A 1 8.95 15.88 13.13
C MET A 1 8.75 17.11 14.02
N THR A 2 9.34 17.14 15.22
CA THR A 2 9.25 18.30 16.14
C THR A 2 9.70 19.62 15.50
N GLU A 3 10.78 19.60 14.71
CA GLU A 3 11.28 20.78 13.99
C GLU A 3 10.28 21.33 12.95
N PHE A 4 9.67 20.46 12.13
CA PHE A 4 8.64 20.86 11.16
C PHE A 4 7.46 21.53 11.86
N ILE A 5 6.95 20.91 12.93
CA ILE A 5 5.83 21.46 13.71
C ILE A 5 6.22 22.81 14.32
N GLN A 6 7.40 22.92 14.92
CA GLN A 6 7.87 24.19 15.50
C GLN A 6 8.01 25.29 14.44
N ARG A 7 8.50 24.96 13.25
CA ARG A 7 8.67 25.90 12.14
C ARG A 7 7.34 26.42 11.59
N PHE A 8 6.34 25.55 11.46
CA PHE A 8 5.09 25.88 10.76
C PHE A 8 3.87 26.06 11.69
N ARG A 9 4.03 25.99 13.02
CA ARG A 9 2.90 26.11 13.97
C ARG A 9 2.10 27.42 13.85
N ASN A 10 2.76 28.50 13.46
CA ASN A 10 2.15 29.84 13.32
C ASN A 10 1.86 30.20 11.85
N ASP A 11 2.09 29.27 10.92
CA ASP A 11 1.78 29.48 9.52
C ASP A 11 0.26 29.57 9.33
N SER A 12 -0.21 30.55 8.56
CA SER A 12 -1.64 30.83 8.41
C SER A 12 -2.40 29.71 7.68
N GLN A 13 -1.72 28.93 6.84
CA GLN A 13 -2.30 27.81 6.11
C GLN A 13 -2.07 26.47 6.84
N LEU A 14 -0.86 26.25 7.35
CA LEU A 14 -0.44 24.96 7.92
C LEU A 14 -0.74 24.84 9.42
N GLY A 15 -0.73 25.94 10.17
CA GLY A 15 -0.95 25.95 11.62
C GLY A 15 -2.27 25.27 12.04
N PRO A 16 -3.43 25.63 11.45
CA PRO A 16 -4.70 24.97 11.75
C PRO A 16 -4.70 23.46 11.45
N VAL A 17 -4.07 23.04 10.35
CA VAL A 17 -3.97 21.63 9.96
C VAL A 17 -3.07 20.85 10.91
N ILE A 18 -1.91 21.40 11.28
CA ILE A 18 -0.98 20.80 12.23
C ILE A 18 -1.63 20.63 13.60
N ASN A 19 -2.40 21.63 14.06
CA ASN A 19 -3.11 21.53 15.34
C ASN A 19 -4.22 20.48 15.29
N LYS A 20 -5.00 20.44 14.21
CA LYS A 20 -6.07 19.44 14.01
C LYS A 20 -5.53 18.01 13.99
N TRP A 21 -4.40 17.77 13.35
CA TRP A 21 -3.80 16.44 13.18
C TRP A 21 -2.59 16.21 14.06
N ARG A 22 -2.57 16.83 15.25
CA ARG A 22 -1.44 16.72 16.19
C ARG A 22 -1.22 15.26 16.56
N GLY A 23 0.01 14.78 16.37
CA GLY A 23 0.40 13.39 16.62
C GLY A 23 0.35 12.49 15.38
N MET A 24 -0.20 12.95 14.26
CA MET A 24 -0.08 12.26 12.98
C MET A 24 1.39 12.20 12.57
N LYS A 25 1.86 10.99 12.23
CA LYS A 25 3.22 10.73 11.76
C LYS A 25 3.12 10.14 10.35
N PRO A 26 4.02 10.52 9.42
CA PRO A 26 4.16 9.83 8.15
C PRO A 26 4.42 8.35 8.40
N LEU A 27 3.87 7.52 7.52
CA LEU A 27 4.17 6.10 7.50
C LEU A 27 5.68 5.92 7.25
N ASN A 28 6.32 5.07 8.05
CA ASN A 28 7.65 4.56 7.73
C ASN A 28 7.45 3.19 7.06
N VAL A 29 7.81 3.11 5.78
CA VAL A 29 7.70 1.88 5.00
C VAL A 29 9.03 1.11 5.08
N SER A 30 8.97 -0.10 5.61
CA SER A 30 10.15 -0.96 5.74
C SER A 30 10.53 -1.64 4.42
N SER A 31 9.56 -1.81 3.50
CA SER A 31 9.75 -2.45 2.20
C SER A 31 9.38 -1.50 1.05
N LEU A 32 10.33 -1.25 0.15
CA LEU A 32 10.09 -0.47 -1.06
C LEU A 32 9.10 -1.18 -2.00
N TYR A 33 9.21 -2.50 -2.12
CA TYR A 33 8.31 -3.30 -2.95
C TYR A 33 6.86 -3.14 -2.51
N GLU A 34 6.58 -3.39 -1.22
CA GLU A 34 5.23 -3.25 -0.65
C GLU A 34 4.68 -1.84 -0.86
N TYR A 35 5.52 -0.82 -0.65
CA TYR A 35 5.13 0.58 -0.87
C TYR A 35 4.74 0.84 -2.32
N LEU A 36 5.50 0.34 -3.30
CA LEU A 36 5.21 0.53 -4.72
C LEU A 36 3.94 -0.20 -5.14
N ILE A 37 3.69 -1.41 -4.62
CA ILE A 37 2.44 -2.13 -4.86
C ILE A 37 1.25 -1.32 -4.35
N VAL A 38 1.30 -0.86 -3.10
CA VAL A 38 0.22 -0.03 -2.52
C VAL A 38 0.04 1.25 -3.33
N ALA A 39 1.12 1.92 -3.71
CA ALA A 39 1.06 3.14 -4.52
C ALA A 39 0.37 2.89 -5.88
N ILE A 40 0.67 1.77 -6.55
CA ILE A 40 0.01 1.39 -7.80
C ILE A 40 -1.49 1.15 -7.57
N VAL A 41 -1.86 0.41 -6.52
CA VAL A 41 -3.25 0.08 -6.20
C VAL A 41 -4.09 1.34 -5.96
N LEU A 42 -3.51 2.37 -5.32
CA LEU A 42 -4.17 3.63 -4.99
C LEU A 42 -4.42 4.57 -6.18
N GLN A 43 -3.72 4.39 -7.32
CA GLN A 43 -3.83 5.30 -8.47
C GLN A 43 -5.27 5.38 -8.98
N ASN A 44 -5.87 6.58 -9.09
CA ASN A 44 -7.20 6.80 -9.68
C ASN A 44 -8.30 5.83 -9.15
N ALA A 45 -8.31 5.55 -7.86
CA ALA A 45 -9.30 4.69 -7.21
C ALA A 45 -9.85 5.33 -5.94
N THR A 46 -11.11 5.02 -5.62
CA THR A 46 -11.66 5.35 -4.30
C THR A 46 -10.98 4.50 -3.23
N VAL A 47 -11.01 4.98 -1.97
CA VAL A 47 -10.47 4.22 -0.83
C VAL A 47 -11.10 2.83 -0.77
N ARG A 48 -12.44 2.74 -0.88
CA ARG A 48 -13.17 1.47 -0.88
C ARG A 48 -12.68 0.51 -1.98
N ARG A 49 -12.45 1.02 -3.20
CA ARG A 49 -11.96 0.18 -4.29
C ARG A 49 -10.52 -0.29 -4.04
N SER A 50 -9.68 0.57 -3.49
CA SER A 50 -8.29 0.23 -3.16
C SER A 50 -8.21 -0.85 -2.08
N VAL A 51 -9.03 -0.75 -1.03
CA VAL A 51 -9.15 -1.78 0.01
C VAL A 51 -9.57 -3.13 -0.59
N ASN A 52 -10.60 -3.15 -1.45
CA ASN A 52 -11.04 -4.40 -2.08
C ASN A 52 -9.96 -5.01 -3.00
N MET A 53 -9.19 -4.18 -3.71
CA MET A 53 -8.09 -4.67 -4.56
C MET A 53 -6.95 -5.24 -3.72
N MET A 54 -6.56 -4.57 -2.62
CA MET A 54 -5.55 -5.11 -1.70
C MET A 54 -6.01 -6.42 -1.06
N GLN A 55 -7.26 -6.48 -0.59
CA GLN A 55 -7.85 -7.69 -0.02
C GLN A 55 -7.75 -8.86 -1.01
N ALA A 56 -8.17 -8.66 -2.26
CA ALA A 56 -8.11 -9.69 -3.28
C ALA A 56 -6.67 -10.16 -3.54
N LEU A 57 -5.68 -9.26 -3.55
CA LEU A 57 -4.28 -9.64 -3.70
C LEU A 57 -3.77 -10.45 -2.49
N PHE A 58 -4.10 -10.04 -1.26
CA PHE A 58 -3.71 -10.76 -0.06
C PHE A 58 -4.33 -12.16 0.02
N GLU A 59 -5.61 -12.29 -0.30
CA GLU A 59 -6.31 -13.59 -0.27
C GLU A 59 -5.78 -14.57 -1.33
N ASN A 60 -5.20 -14.09 -2.43
CA ASN A 60 -4.71 -14.94 -3.51
C ASN A 60 -3.20 -15.18 -3.47
N TYR A 61 -2.42 -14.23 -2.97
CA TYR A 61 -0.95 -14.29 -3.01
C TYR A 61 -0.29 -14.11 -1.64
N GLY A 62 -0.98 -13.51 -0.67
CA GLY A 62 -0.44 -13.27 0.67
C GLY A 62 -0.25 -14.57 1.46
N THR A 63 0.60 -14.48 2.49
CA THR A 63 0.82 -15.61 3.40
C THR A 63 -0.12 -15.48 4.60
N LEU A 64 -1.01 -16.45 4.80
CA LEU A 64 -1.91 -16.46 5.96
C LEU A 64 -1.15 -16.87 7.22
N LEU A 65 -1.22 -16.03 8.26
CA LEU A 65 -0.64 -16.28 9.58
C LEU A 65 -1.72 -16.16 10.67
N SER A 66 -1.53 -16.89 11.76
CA SER A 66 -2.35 -16.76 12.97
C SER A 66 -1.57 -16.03 14.07
N TYR A 67 -2.15 -14.97 14.61
CA TYR A 67 -1.59 -14.24 15.75
C TYR A 67 -2.71 -13.80 16.68
N ASP A 68 -2.59 -14.11 17.97
CA ASP A 68 -3.59 -13.76 19.00
C ASP A 68 -5.02 -14.22 18.64
N GLY A 69 -5.14 -15.44 18.11
CA GLY A 69 -6.42 -16.03 17.69
C GLY A 69 -7.05 -15.38 16.45
N LYS A 70 -6.31 -14.54 15.72
CA LYS A 70 -6.77 -13.88 14.49
C LYS A 70 -5.94 -14.32 13.29
N GLU A 71 -6.63 -14.52 12.18
CA GLU A 71 -6.01 -14.76 10.88
C GLU A 71 -5.67 -13.42 10.20
N LEU A 72 -4.43 -13.27 9.77
CA LEU A 72 -3.89 -12.08 9.13
C LEU A 72 -3.08 -12.49 7.90
N TYR A 73 -3.15 -11.70 6.84
CA TYR A 73 -2.30 -11.90 5.67
C TYR A 73 -1.04 -11.05 5.79
N CYS A 74 0.11 -11.70 5.62
CA CYS A 74 1.37 -11.04 5.30
C CYS A 74 1.45 -10.71 3.81
N PHE A 75 2.25 -9.68 3.49
CA PHE A 75 2.66 -9.45 2.12
C PHE A 75 3.37 -10.68 1.55
N TRP A 76 3.21 -10.86 0.25
CA TRP A 76 3.87 -11.90 -0.52
C TRP A 76 5.29 -11.47 -0.90
N GLU A 77 6.13 -12.45 -1.17
CA GLU A 77 7.44 -12.21 -1.78
C GLU A 77 7.28 -11.90 -3.29
N PRO A 78 8.17 -11.08 -3.89
CA PRO A 78 8.06 -10.68 -5.30
C PRO A 78 7.93 -11.86 -6.27
N GLU A 79 8.63 -12.97 -6.03
CA GLU A 79 8.62 -14.17 -6.86
C GLU A 79 7.21 -14.73 -7.07
N VAL A 80 6.35 -14.62 -6.05
CA VAL A 80 4.96 -15.09 -6.12
C VAL A 80 4.16 -14.35 -7.21
N ILE A 81 4.38 -13.05 -7.33
CA ILE A 81 3.73 -12.23 -8.38
C ILE A 81 4.47 -12.35 -9.72
N ASP A 82 5.77 -12.67 -9.71
CA ASP A 82 6.50 -12.90 -10.94
C ASP A 82 6.04 -14.19 -11.66
N GLU A 83 5.68 -15.22 -10.90
CA GLU A 83 5.08 -16.45 -11.44
C GLU A 83 3.66 -16.25 -11.97
N ALA A 84 2.88 -15.34 -11.35
CA ALA A 84 1.52 -15.04 -11.79
C ALA A 84 1.50 -14.38 -13.18
N THR A 85 0.54 -14.76 -14.03
CA THR A 85 0.37 -14.08 -15.32
C THR A 85 -0.33 -12.73 -15.15
N GLU A 86 -0.18 -11.82 -16.12
CA GLU A 86 -0.96 -10.56 -16.10
C GLU A 86 -2.47 -10.84 -16.11
N LYS A 87 -2.91 -11.95 -16.72
CA LYS A 87 -4.30 -12.35 -16.76
C LYS A 87 -4.82 -12.72 -15.37
N ASP A 88 -4.08 -13.52 -14.60
CA ASP A 88 -4.47 -13.91 -13.23
C ASP A 88 -4.70 -12.67 -12.37
N LEU A 89 -3.79 -11.70 -12.46
CA LEU A 89 -3.93 -10.42 -11.78
C LEU A 89 -5.15 -9.62 -12.25
N ARG A 90 -5.47 -9.63 -13.55
CA ARG A 90 -6.66 -8.95 -14.09
C ARG A 90 -7.95 -9.59 -13.62
N ASP A 91 -7.96 -10.90 -13.45
CA ASP A 91 -9.12 -11.66 -13.00
C ASP A 91 -9.47 -11.32 -11.53
N LEU A 92 -8.51 -10.83 -10.74
CA LEU A 92 -8.73 -10.18 -9.44
C LEU A 92 -9.39 -8.79 -9.52
N LYS A 93 -9.80 -8.35 -10.72
CA LYS A 93 -10.47 -7.07 -10.97
C LYS A 93 -9.63 -5.85 -10.55
N ILE A 94 -8.29 -5.93 -10.60
CA ILE A 94 -7.42 -4.77 -10.31
C ILE A 94 -7.21 -3.85 -11.54
N GLY A 95 -7.69 -4.29 -12.71
CA GLY A 95 -7.76 -3.51 -13.94
C GLY A 95 -6.39 -3.29 -14.59
N TYR A 96 -6.15 -2.09 -15.13
CA TYR A 96 -4.90 -1.74 -15.81
C TYR A 96 -3.65 -1.82 -14.91
N ARG A 97 -3.85 -1.86 -13.58
CA ARG A 97 -2.78 -1.92 -12.59
C ARG A 97 -2.01 -3.23 -12.63
N ALA A 98 -2.62 -4.32 -13.10
CA ALA A 98 -1.97 -5.62 -13.27
C ALA A 98 -0.66 -5.51 -14.07
N LYS A 99 -0.68 -4.76 -15.18
CA LYS A 99 0.52 -4.50 -15.99
C LYS A 99 1.62 -3.77 -15.22
N SER A 100 1.25 -2.76 -14.43
CA SER A 100 2.19 -1.98 -13.63
C SER A 100 2.77 -2.82 -12.48
N ILE A 101 1.95 -3.66 -11.85
CA ILE A 101 2.36 -4.61 -10.81
C ILE A 101 3.37 -5.61 -11.35
N LYS A 102 3.11 -6.24 -12.52
CA LYS A 102 4.08 -7.13 -13.17
C LYS A 102 5.39 -6.42 -13.48
N ARG A 103 5.32 -5.23 -14.09
CA ARG A 103 6.50 -4.46 -14.46
C ARG A 103 7.34 -4.08 -13.24
N VAL A 104 6.72 -3.65 -12.15
CA VAL A 104 7.45 -3.33 -10.91
C VAL A 104 8.01 -4.60 -10.30
N THR A 105 7.23 -5.67 -10.19
CA THR A 105 7.69 -6.94 -9.60
C THR A 105 8.92 -7.49 -10.31
N ASN A 106 8.99 -7.40 -11.64
CA ASN A 106 10.14 -7.84 -12.42
C ASN A 106 11.47 -7.13 -12.06
N THR A 107 11.45 -5.97 -11.40
CA THR A 107 12.68 -5.30 -10.94
C THR A 107 13.15 -5.77 -9.56
N PHE A 108 12.40 -6.64 -8.89
CA PHE A 108 12.69 -7.15 -7.55
C PHE A 108 12.98 -8.67 -7.53
N VAL A 109 12.98 -9.32 -8.69
CA VAL A 109 13.31 -10.74 -8.91
C VAL A 109 14.53 -10.89 -9.81
#